data_AF-F2S6B6-F1
#
_entry.id   AF-F2S6B6-F1
#
_cell.length_a   1.000
_cell.length_b   1.000
_cell.length_c   1.000
_cell.angle_alpha   90.00
_cell.angle_beta   90.00
_cell.angle_gamma   90.00
#
_symmetry.space_group_name_H-M   'P 1'
#
loop_
_entity.id
_entity.type
_entity.pdbx_description
1 polymer ?
#
loop_
_entity_poly.entity_id
_entity_poly.type
_entity_poly.pdbx_seq_one_letter_code
_entity_poly.pdbx_strand_id
1 'polypeptide(L)'
;MASPSTMEPAAPTANPSPEVAREPAKKKQKESLTSEYFPLEGLYGEKIPATAPLATEIWRDYEDDTKNILSPIKIHKDSGEPGIQFEYKCLNVMIVNFPKGLPENFKDAFAGLANARVYYFAAHEAYRKEKKGLAEEVAISEQLRWKREDIRRNPELYEPGAAGETRIALMECIAECRDRQMKFQNKVNCLKFFAGEFIEAKKKAAPFEFELRKYYAGMKEAYIKAKEAEAKAKRLEKEKAEKERSQKARAEKERLDKQKHSRDRVMKERRQRADAATRARLDHDAKAWAEYLARSERMRNGANAAAHGGKQ
;
A
#
# COMPACT_ATOMS: atom_id res chain seq x y z
N MET A 1 -63.78 8.25 -60.19
CA MET A 1 -63.49 9.68 -60.05
C MET A 1 -62.13 9.84 -59.39
N ALA A 2 -61.34 10.78 -59.93
CA ALA A 2 -60.13 11.42 -59.40
C ALA A 2 -58.92 10.54 -59.01
N SER A 3 -57.92 10.59 -59.90
CA SER A 3 -56.49 10.35 -59.65
C SER A 3 -55.82 11.62 -59.04
N PRO A 4 -54.49 11.86 -59.17
CA PRO A 4 -53.50 11.89 -58.07
C PRO A 4 -52.78 13.26 -57.92
N SER A 5 -51.82 13.42 -57.00
CA SER A 5 -50.69 14.40 -57.09
C SER A 5 -49.75 14.29 -55.86
N THR A 6 -48.52 13.77 -55.97
CA THR A 6 -47.22 14.43 -56.29
C THR A 6 -46.66 15.39 -55.22
N MET A 7 -45.49 15.06 -54.65
CA MET A 7 -44.18 15.72 -54.89
C MET A 7 -43.17 15.49 -53.74
N GLU A 8 -42.05 14.82 -54.06
CA GLU A 8 -40.69 15.16 -53.56
C GLU A 8 -40.13 16.34 -54.41
N PRO A 9 -38.92 16.95 -54.19
CA PRO A 9 -37.77 16.62 -53.30
C PRO A 9 -37.11 17.85 -52.60
N ALA A 10 -36.04 17.63 -51.80
CA ALA A 10 -34.74 18.34 -51.89
C ALA A 10 -33.89 18.25 -50.59
N ALA A 11 -32.69 17.69 -50.71
CA ALA A 11 -31.47 18.09 -49.98
C ALA A 11 -30.65 19.02 -50.92
N PRO A 12 -29.53 19.72 -50.55
CA PRO A 12 -28.59 19.46 -49.44
C PRO A 12 -27.87 20.69 -48.80
N THR A 13 -26.95 20.39 -47.86
CA THR A 13 -25.71 21.11 -47.45
C THR A 13 -25.77 22.48 -46.74
N ALA A 14 -25.29 22.52 -45.47
CA ALA A 14 -24.14 23.35 -45.04
C ALA A 14 -23.83 23.12 -43.54
N ASN A 15 -22.62 22.68 -43.23
CA ASN A 15 -21.94 22.91 -41.94
C ASN A 15 -21.17 24.24 -42.06
N PRO A 16 -21.07 25.06 -41.00
CA PRO A 16 -19.97 24.86 -40.04
C PRO A 16 -20.32 25.17 -38.56
N SER A 17 -19.61 24.48 -37.66
CA SER A 17 -19.42 24.81 -36.22
C SER A 17 -18.87 26.24 -36.02
N PRO A 18 -18.75 26.81 -34.78
CA PRO A 18 -18.89 26.18 -33.45
C PRO A 18 -19.66 27.02 -32.41
N GLU A 19 -20.47 26.40 -31.55
CA GLU A 19 -20.81 27.07 -30.29
C GLU A 19 -20.90 26.09 -29.11
N VAL A 20 -20.21 26.50 -28.06
CA VAL A 20 -19.89 25.80 -26.83
C VAL A 20 -21.15 25.49 -26.05
N ALA A 21 -21.56 24.21 -26.02
CA ALA A 21 -22.56 23.71 -25.09
C ALA A 21 -21.87 22.80 -24.05
N ARG A 22 -21.75 23.32 -22.84
CA ARG A 22 -21.27 22.62 -21.63
C ARG A 22 -22.13 21.38 -21.38
N GLU A 23 -21.54 20.20 -21.43
CA GLU A 23 -22.13 18.99 -20.84
C GLU A 23 -22.17 19.11 -19.30
N PRO A 24 -23.29 18.75 -18.65
CA PRO A 24 -23.31 18.61 -17.21
C PRO A 24 -22.57 17.32 -16.80
N ALA A 25 -21.59 17.50 -15.92
CA ALA A 25 -20.79 16.44 -15.33
C ALA A 25 -21.69 15.34 -14.71
N LYS A 26 -21.76 14.18 -15.37
CA LYS A 26 -22.20 12.94 -14.72
C LYS A 26 -21.19 12.62 -13.62
N LYS A 27 -21.57 12.93 -12.37
CA LYS A 27 -20.93 12.39 -11.16
C LYS A 27 -20.89 10.87 -11.30
N LYS A 28 -19.72 10.32 -11.65
CA LYS A 28 -19.42 8.90 -11.45
C LYS A 28 -19.51 8.66 -9.95
N GLN A 29 -20.56 7.98 -9.50
CA GLN A 29 -20.58 7.32 -8.21
C GLN A 29 -19.33 6.42 -8.18
N LYS A 30 -18.38 6.79 -7.32
CA LYS A 30 -17.30 5.90 -6.91
C LYS A 30 -17.93 4.86 -6.00
N GLU A 31 -18.29 3.71 -6.57
CA GLU A 31 -18.50 2.51 -5.77
C GLU A 31 -17.13 2.09 -5.21
N SER A 32 -16.89 2.49 -3.96
CA SER A 32 -15.75 2.06 -3.19
C SER A 32 -15.94 0.60 -2.81
N LEU A 33 -15.26 -0.31 -3.50
CA LEU A 33 -15.07 -1.70 -3.05
C LEU A 33 -14.12 -1.71 -1.84
N THR A 34 -14.65 -1.32 -0.68
CA THR A 34 -13.96 -1.48 0.60
C THR A 34 -14.26 -2.87 1.15
N SER A 35 -13.22 -3.70 1.17
CA SER A 35 -12.87 -4.63 2.25
C SER A 35 -13.77 -4.48 3.49
N GLU A 36 -14.51 -5.54 3.82
CA GLU A 36 -15.54 -5.63 4.87
C GLU A 36 -16.86 -4.89 4.57
N TYR A 37 -17.57 -5.27 3.51
CA TYR A 37 -19.02 -5.04 3.48
C TYR A 37 -19.68 -6.12 2.62
N PHE A 38 -20.33 -7.08 3.28
CA PHE A 38 -21.50 -7.71 2.69
C PHE A 38 -22.52 -6.60 2.50
N PRO A 39 -23.08 -6.34 1.31
CA PRO A 39 -24.30 -5.54 1.22
C PRO A 39 -25.40 -6.33 1.93
N LEU A 40 -25.66 -5.90 3.16
CA LEU A 40 -26.74 -6.33 4.04
C LEU A 40 -28.00 -5.53 3.71
N GLU A 41 -28.46 -5.57 2.46
CA GLU A 41 -29.80 -5.13 2.09
C GLU A 41 -30.36 -6.13 1.09
N GLY A 42 -31.42 -6.81 1.54
CA GLY A 42 -31.88 -8.07 0.99
C GLY A 42 -33.02 -7.94 0.00
N LEU A 43 -33.33 -9.08 -0.62
CA LEU A 43 -34.72 -9.43 -0.94
C LEU A 43 -35.46 -10.01 0.27
N TYR A 44 -34.77 -10.24 1.39
CA TYR A 44 -35.36 -10.56 2.69
C TYR A 44 -34.56 -9.85 3.78
N GLY A 45 -35.12 -8.76 4.30
CA GLY A 45 -34.52 -7.97 5.37
C GLY A 45 -34.68 -8.67 6.72
N GLU A 46 -33.61 -9.28 7.22
CA GLU A 46 -33.43 -9.55 8.64
C GLU A 46 -32.01 -9.18 9.05
N LYS A 47 -31.88 -8.48 10.18
CA LYS A 47 -30.60 -8.07 10.77
C LYS A 47 -29.77 -9.33 11.07
N ILE A 48 -28.53 -9.40 10.59
CA ILE A 48 -27.58 -10.44 11.04
C ILE A 48 -27.36 -10.25 12.55
N PRO A 49 -27.66 -11.25 13.40
CA PRO A 49 -27.41 -11.15 14.84
C PRO A 49 -25.90 -11.09 15.12
N ALA A 50 -25.53 -10.36 16.19
CA ALA A 50 -24.16 -10.10 16.62
C ALA A 50 -23.46 -11.31 17.27
N THR A 51 -23.56 -12.48 16.65
CA THR A 51 -23.06 -13.79 17.10
C THR A 51 -22.00 -14.27 16.12
N ALA A 52 -20.86 -14.77 16.63
CA ALA A 52 -19.72 -15.44 15.98
C ALA A 52 -19.52 -15.25 14.46
N PRO A 53 -18.31 -14.92 13.97
CA PRO A 53 -18.06 -14.81 12.53
C PRO A 53 -18.59 -16.02 11.77
N LEU A 54 -19.36 -15.81 10.69
CA LEU A 54 -20.01 -16.89 9.93
C LEU A 54 -19.06 -18.04 9.58
N ALA A 55 -17.80 -17.72 9.29
CA ALA A 55 -16.73 -18.70 9.07
C ALA A 55 -16.52 -19.67 10.26
N THR A 56 -16.55 -19.15 11.49
CA THR A 56 -16.44 -19.95 12.73
C THR A 56 -17.64 -20.87 12.90
N GLU A 57 -18.83 -20.40 12.57
CA GLU A 57 -20.05 -21.21 12.64
C GLU A 57 -20.05 -22.32 11.58
N ILE A 58 -19.64 -22.00 10.36
CA ILE A 58 -19.46 -22.96 9.26
C ILE A 58 -18.43 -24.03 9.66
N TRP A 59 -17.30 -23.63 10.25
CA TRP A 59 -16.28 -24.57 10.69
C TRP A 59 -16.82 -25.52 11.77
N ARG A 60 -17.55 -25.00 12.75
CA ARG A 60 -18.18 -25.81 13.80
C ARG A 60 -19.14 -26.84 13.19
N ASP A 61 -20.04 -26.40 12.32
CA ASP A 61 -21.00 -27.29 11.64
C ASP A 61 -20.28 -28.34 10.78
N TYR A 62 -19.16 -27.96 10.16
CA TYR A 62 -18.31 -28.88 9.40
C TYR A 62 -17.72 -29.97 10.28
N GLU A 63 -17.15 -29.61 11.44
CA GLU A 63 -16.58 -30.59 12.38
C GLU A 63 -17.64 -31.52 12.97
N ASP A 64 -18.82 -30.99 13.27
CA ASP A 64 -19.91 -31.75 13.88
C ASP A 64 -20.44 -32.85 12.94
N ASP A 65 -20.90 -32.47 11.73
CA ASP A 65 -21.51 -33.43 10.81
C ASP A 65 -21.35 -33.11 9.32
N THR A 66 -21.18 -31.84 8.97
CA THR A 66 -21.27 -31.40 7.58
C THR A 66 -20.06 -31.87 6.75
N LYS A 67 -18.94 -32.24 7.38
CA LYS A 67 -17.81 -32.94 6.73
C LYS A 67 -18.20 -34.24 6.04
N ASN A 68 -19.15 -35.00 6.59
CA ASN A 68 -19.61 -36.26 6.00
C ASN A 68 -20.46 -35.99 4.76
N ILE A 69 -21.26 -34.93 4.83
CA ILE A 69 -22.12 -34.48 3.73
C ILE A 69 -21.26 -33.96 2.57
N LEU A 70 -20.28 -33.12 2.88
CA LEU A 70 -19.44 -32.46 1.88
C LEU A 70 -18.29 -33.32 1.36
N SER A 71 -18.02 -34.47 1.96
CA SER A 71 -16.95 -35.38 1.51
C SER A 71 -17.01 -35.62 -0.01
N PRO A 72 -15.88 -35.45 -0.74
CA PRO A 72 -14.51 -35.27 -0.25
C PRO A 72 -14.06 -33.80 -0.04
N ILE A 73 -14.98 -32.83 -0.11
CA ILE A 73 -14.65 -31.40 0.01
C ILE A 73 -14.21 -31.07 1.44
N LYS A 74 -13.01 -30.46 1.53
CA LYS A 74 -12.46 -29.92 2.77
C LYS A 74 -12.73 -28.42 2.87
N ILE A 75 -13.21 -28.00 4.04
CA ILE A 75 -13.38 -26.59 4.40
C ILE A 75 -12.15 -26.13 5.18
N HIS A 76 -11.72 -24.89 4.96
CA HIS A 76 -10.65 -24.26 5.72
C HIS A 76 -11.19 -23.63 7.00
N LYS A 77 -10.52 -23.89 8.13
CA LYS A 77 -10.97 -23.48 9.47
C LYS A 77 -11.22 -21.98 9.63
N ASP A 78 -10.28 -21.16 9.18
CA ASP A 78 -10.34 -19.72 9.48
C ASP A 78 -11.28 -18.95 8.55
N SER A 79 -11.51 -19.47 7.34
CA SER A 79 -12.34 -18.81 6.33
C SER A 79 -13.73 -19.43 6.21
N GLY A 80 -13.91 -20.67 6.66
CA GLY A 80 -15.12 -21.43 6.40
C GLY A 80 -15.32 -21.75 4.92
N GLU A 81 -14.27 -21.66 4.10
CA GLU A 81 -14.38 -21.81 2.65
C GLU A 81 -13.75 -23.10 2.12
N PRO A 82 -14.36 -23.72 1.08
CA PRO A 82 -13.77 -24.87 0.41
C PRO A 82 -12.65 -24.46 -0.57
N GLY A 83 -11.78 -25.42 -0.87
CA GLY A 83 -10.78 -25.30 -1.94
C GLY A 83 -9.62 -24.34 -1.63
N ILE A 84 -9.07 -23.73 -2.70
CA ILE A 84 -7.91 -22.82 -2.65
C ILE A 84 -8.25 -21.62 -1.74
N GLN A 85 -7.30 -21.22 -0.90
CA GLN A 85 -7.49 -20.06 -0.03
C GLN A 85 -6.94 -18.81 -0.70
N PHE A 86 -7.77 -17.76 -0.74
CA PHE A 86 -7.35 -16.44 -1.19
C PHE A 86 -7.29 -15.48 -0.03
N GLU A 87 -6.27 -14.63 -0.04
CA GLU A 87 -6.19 -13.50 0.88
C GLU A 87 -7.01 -12.33 0.34
N TYR A 88 -8.33 -12.39 0.56
CA TYR A 88 -9.29 -11.45 -0.04
C TYR A 88 -8.99 -9.98 0.24
N LYS A 89 -8.41 -9.66 1.41
CA LYS A 89 -8.01 -8.29 1.74
C LYS A 89 -6.95 -7.76 0.76
N CYS A 90 -5.88 -8.53 0.56
CA CYS A 90 -4.83 -8.20 -0.41
C CYS A 90 -5.37 -8.23 -1.85
N LEU A 91 -6.17 -9.24 -2.17
CA LEU A 91 -6.77 -9.40 -3.49
C LEU A 91 -7.67 -8.23 -3.88
N ASN A 92 -8.56 -7.78 -2.99
CA ASN A 92 -9.44 -6.64 -3.23
C ASN A 92 -8.65 -5.36 -3.48
N VAL A 93 -7.57 -5.12 -2.72
CA VAL A 93 -6.68 -3.96 -2.94
C VAL A 93 -6.03 -4.03 -4.31
N MET A 94 -5.56 -5.21 -4.75
CA MET A 94 -4.96 -5.41 -6.06
C MET A 94 -5.96 -5.24 -7.21
N ILE A 95 -7.20 -5.73 -7.03
CA ILE A 95 -8.30 -5.62 -8.01
C ILE A 95 -8.78 -4.16 -8.11
N VAL A 96 -8.97 -3.43 -7.02
CA VAL A 96 -9.41 -2.02 -7.08
C VAL A 96 -8.39 -1.16 -7.80
N ASN A 97 -7.11 -1.46 -7.59
CA ASN A 97 -5.99 -0.80 -8.27
C ASN A 97 -5.61 -1.49 -9.59
N PHE A 98 -6.57 -2.19 -10.22
CA PHE A 98 -6.37 -2.99 -11.42
C PHE A 98 -5.45 -2.31 -12.44
N PRO A 99 -4.26 -2.88 -12.72
CA PRO A 99 -3.36 -2.30 -13.70
C PRO A 99 -3.93 -2.49 -15.11
N LYS A 100 -3.96 -1.39 -15.88
CA LYS A 100 -4.34 -1.41 -17.30
C LYS A 100 -3.32 -2.27 -18.05
N GLY A 101 -3.70 -3.50 -18.42
CA GLY A 101 -2.82 -4.44 -19.12
C GLY A 101 -3.06 -5.92 -18.80
N LEU A 102 -3.86 -6.23 -17.77
CA LEU A 102 -4.28 -7.61 -17.50
C LEU A 102 -5.37 -8.06 -18.50
N PRO A 103 -5.44 -9.38 -18.79
CA PRO A 103 -6.37 -9.97 -19.77
C PRO A 103 -7.84 -9.61 -19.57
N GLU A 104 -8.62 -9.57 -20.65
CA GLU A 104 -10.03 -9.17 -20.63
C GLU A 104 -10.92 -10.12 -19.81
N ASN A 105 -10.58 -11.42 -19.80
CA ASN A 105 -11.24 -12.47 -19.00
C ASN A 105 -10.95 -12.38 -17.48
N PHE A 106 -10.08 -11.47 -17.04
CA PHE A 106 -9.81 -11.22 -15.63
C PHE A 106 -11.06 -10.79 -14.88
N LYS A 107 -11.83 -9.85 -15.44
CA LYS A 107 -13.01 -9.28 -14.78
C LYS A 107 -14.06 -10.35 -14.57
N ASP A 108 -14.26 -11.19 -15.58
CA ASP A 108 -15.24 -12.28 -15.54
C ASP A 108 -14.85 -13.33 -14.51
N ALA A 109 -13.55 -13.66 -14.40
CA ALA A 109 -13.06 -14.62 -13.41
C ALA A 109 -13.31 -14.16 -11.97
N PHE A 110 -13.00 -12.89 -11.65
CA PHE A 110 -13.21 -12.37 -10.29
C PHE A 110 -14.68 -12.04 -10.00
N ALA A 111 -15.47 -11.63 -10.99
CA ALA A 111 -16.91 -11.50 -10.84
C ALA A 111 -17.56 -12.87 -10.57
N GLY A 112 -17.16 -13.91 -11.33
CA GLY A 112 -17.58 -15.29 -11.10
C GLY A 112 -17.20 -15.80 -9.71
N LEU A 113 -15.97 -15.51 -9.26
CA LEU A 113 -15.51 -15.82 -7.91
C LEU A 113 -16.36 -15.16 -6.83
N ALA A 114 -16.65 -13.87 -6.97
CA ALA A 114 -17.47 -13.11 -6.02
C ALA A 114 -18.90 -13.67 -5.93
N ASN A 115 -19.52 -13.94 -7.08
CA ASN A 115 -20.87 -14.51 -7.14
C ASN A 115 -20.91 -15.91 -6.52
N ALA A 116 -19.98 -16.79 -6.87
CA ALA A 116 -19.93 -18.15 -6.34
C ALA A 116 -19.73 -18.16 -4.82
N ARG A 117 -18.93 -17.22 -4.29
CA ARG A 117 -18.75 -17.02 -2.85
C ARG A 117 -20.06 -16.66 -2.16
N VAL A 118 -20.82 -15.70 -2.71
CA VAL A 118 -22.12 -15.29 -2.16
C VAL A 118 -23.10 -16.47 -2.15
N TYR A 119 -23.22 -17.19 -3.27
CA TYR A 119 -24.13 -18.33 -3.36
C TYR A 119 -23.76 -19.47 -2.40
N TYR A 120 -22.48 -19.74 -2.22
CA TYR A 120 -22.02 -20.73 -1.24
C TYR A 120 -22.44 -20.38 0.19
N PHE A 121 -22.19 -19.15 0.64
CA PHE A 121 -22.56 -18.73 1.99
C PHE A 121 -24.08 -18.71 2.18
N ALA A 122 -24.85 -18.22 1.20
CA ALA A 122 -26.31 -18.25 1.25
C ALA A 122 -26.86 -19.68 1.31
N ALA A 123 -26.28 -20.61 0.55
CA ALA A 123 -26.65 -22.02 0.59
C ALA A 123 -26.35 -22.66 1.94
N HIS A 124 -25.21 -22.30 2.55
CA HIS A 124 -24.85 -22.79 3.88
C HIS A 124 -25.80 -22.27 4.97
N GLU A 125 -26.17 -20.99 4.91
CA GLU A 125 -27.14 -20.42 5.86
C GLU A 125 -28.52 -21.08 5.72
N ALA A 126 -28.99 -21.28 4.49
CA ALA A 126 -30.25 -21.96 4.22
C ALA A 126 -30.24 -23.43 4.70
N TYR A 127 -29.12 -24.14 4.49
CA TYR A 127 -28.91 -25.48 5.03
C TYR A 127 -29.01 -25.50 6.56
N ARG A 128 -28.35 -24.58 7.26
CA ARG A 128 -28.38 -24.50 8.72
C ARG A 128 -29.77 -24.22 9.27
N LYS A 129 -30.48 -23.26 8.68
CA LYS A 129 -31.86 -22.92 9.05
C LYS A 129 -32.77 -24.15 8.91
N GLU A 130 -32.65 -24.88 7.80
CA GLU A 130 -33.46 -26.08 7.57
C GLU A 130 -33.05 -27.24 8.50
N LYS A 131 -31.75 -27.43 8.75
CA LYS A 131 -31.23 -28.43 9.70
C LYS A 131 -31.81 -28.23 11.10
N LYS A 132 -31.78 -26.98 11.58
CA LYS A 132 -32.31 -26.61 12.90
C LYS A 132 -33.81 -26.86 12.96
N GLY A 133 -34.54 -26.38 11.95
CA GLY A 133 -35.99 -26.59 11.87
C GLY A 133 -36.39 -28.06 11.85
N LEU A 134 -35.67 -28.90 11.09
CA LEU A 134 -35.90 -30.35 11.09
C LEU A 134 -35.64 -30.97 12.46
N ALA A 135 -34.57 -30.58 13.15
CA ALA A 135 -34.26 -31.08 14.50
C ALA A 135 -35.35 -30.69 15.52
N GLU A 136 -35.89 -29.47 15.43
CA GLU A 136 -37.01 -29.01 16.26
C GLU A 136 -38.27 -29.85 16.03
N GLU A 137 -38.66 -30.10 14.77
CA GLU A 137 -39.82 -30.95 14.46
C GLU A 137 -39.64 -32.38 14.95
N VAL A 138 -38.45 -32.95 14.78
CA VAL A 138 -38.14 -34.31 15.27
C VAL A 138 -38.31 -34.37 16.79
N ALA A 139 -37.81 -33.38 17.52
CA ALA A 139 -37.94 -33.31 18.97
C ALA A 139 -39.41 -33.17 19.42
N ILE A 140 -40.23 -32.35 18.73
CA ILE A 140 -41.67 -32.25 18.98
C ILE A 140 -42.34 -33.61 18.75
N SER A 141 -41.98 -34.31 17.67
CA SER A 141 -42.52 -35.64 17.37
C SER A 141 -42.19 -36.67 18.46
N GLU A 142 -41.00 -36.58 19.08
CA GLU A 142 -40.58 -37.44 20.19
C GLU A 142 -41.36 -37.13 21.47
N GLN A 143 -41.55 -35.85 21.79
CA GLN A 143 -42.38 -35.42 22.92
C GLN A 143 -43.82 -35.91 22.78
N LEU A 144 -44.41 -35.81 21.58
CA LEU A 144 -45.75 -36.32 21.31
C LEU A 144 -45.83 -37.86 21.42
N ARG A 145 -44.77 -38.58 21.03
CA ARG A 145 -44.69 -40.05 21.25
C ARG A 145 -44.66 -40.39 22.73
N TRP A 146 -43.88 -39.68 23.54
CA TRP A 146 -43.85 -39.90 24.99
C TRP A 146 -45.18 -39.56 25.65
N LYS A 147 -45.79 -38.42 25.30
CA LYS A 147 -47.13 -38.06 25.79
C LYS A 147 -48.17 -39.12 25.45
N ARG A 148 -48.15 -39.65 24.22
CA ARG A 148 -49.04 -40.74 23.81
C ARG A 148 -48.84 -42.01 24.64
N GLU A 149 -47.60 -42.36 24.93
CA GLU A 149 -47.27 -43.54 25.76
C GLU A 149 -47.67 -43.33 27.22
N ASP A 150 -47.53 -42.11 27.75
CA ASP A 150 -47.93 -41.76 29.10
C ASP A 150 -49.46 -41.83 29.27
N ILE A 151 -50.22 -41.25 28.32
CA ILE A 151 -51.69 -41.39 28.27
C ILE A 151 -52.11 -42.86 28.20
N ARG A 152 -51.36 -43.70 27.48
CA ARG A 152 -51.66 -45.14 27.38
C ARG A 152 -51.44 -45.87 28.72
N ARG A 153 -50.48 -45.43 29.52
CA ARG A 153 -50.13 -46.05 30.81
C ARG A 153 -50.98 -45.53 31.97
N ASN A 154 -51.35 -44.26 31.94
CA ASN A 154 -52.03 -43.54 33.01
C ASN A 154 -53.28 -42.81 32.49
N PRO A 155 -54.26 -43.50 31.88
CA PRO A 155 -55.39 -42.87 31.20
C PRO A 155 -56.26 -41.99 32.12
N GLU A 156 -56.32 -42.31 33.41
CA GLU A 156 -57.06 -41.57 34.44
C GLU A 156 -56.51 -40.16 34.74
N LEU A 157 -55.26 -39.87 34.35
CA LEU A 157 -54.62 -38.55 34.56
C LEU A 157 -54.95 -37.54 33.46
N TYR A 158 -55.73 -37.92 32.46
CA TYR A 158 -56.00 -37.11 31.27
C TYR A 158 -57.48 -36.96 30.97
N GLU A 159 -57.81 -35.84 30.34
CA GLU A 159 -59.18 -35.57 29.88
C GLU A 159 -59.64 -36.62 28.85
N PRO A 160 -60.94 -36.97 28.85
CA PRO A 160 -61.52 -37.81 27.81
C PRO A 160 -61.24 -37.24 26.41
N GLY A 161 -60.64 -38.06 25.54
CA GLY A 161 -60.29 -37.65 24.17
C GLY A 161 -58.83 -37.23 23.96
N ALA A 162 -58.06 -36.99 25.03
CA ALA A 162 -56.64 -36.59 24.95
C ALA A 162 -55.77 -37.58 24.14
N ALA A 163 -56.08 -38.88 24.20
CA ALA A 163 -55.42 -39.92 23.41
C ALA A 163 -55.65 -39.75 21.90
N GLY A 164 -56.87 -39.37 21.51
CA GLY A 164 -57.25 -39.13 20.12
C GLY A 164 -56.59 -37.87 19.56
N GLU A 165 -56.67 -36.77 20.31
CA GLU A 165 -56.03 -35.49 19.96
C GLU A 165 -54.51 -35.65 19.82
N THR A 166 -53.85 -36.29 20.80
CA THR A 166 -52.40 -36.53 20.75
C THR A 166 -52.02 -37.41 19.55
N ARG A 167 -52.86 -38.38 19.19
CA ARG A 167 -52.64 -39.22 18.00
C ARG A 167 -52.74 -38.41 16.71
N ILE A 168 -53.72 -37.52 16.58
CA ILE A 168 -53.90 -36.66 15.41
C ILE A 168 -52.70 -35.72 15.27
N ALA A 169 -52.35 -34.99 16.34
CA ALA A 169 -51.20 -34.09 16.36
C ALA A 169 -49.88 -34.81 16.02
N LEU A 170 -49.69 -36.04 16.52
CA LEU A 170 -48.52 -36.85 16.16
C LEU A 170 -48.50 -37.23 14.67
N MET A 171 -49.65 -37.55 14.07
CA MET A 171 -49.71 -37.87 12.63
C MET A 171 -49.38 -36.65 11.77
N GLU A 172 -49.92 -35.47 12.13
CA GLU A 172 -49.62 -34.21 11.46
C GLU A 172 -48.13 -33.85 11.56
N CYS A 173 -47.56 -33.89 12.76
CA CYS A 173 -46.14 -33.61 12.99
C CYS A 173 -45.22 -34.61 12.23
N ILE A 174 -45.59 -35.89 12.13
CA ILE A 174 -44.83 -36.87 11.34
C ILE A 174 -44.89 -36.53 9.84
N ALA A 175 -46.04 -36.08 9.32
CA ALA A 175 -46.17 -35.66 7.93
C ALA A 175 -45.28 -34.43 7.66
N GLU A 176 -45.32 -33.43 8.53
CA GLU A 176 -44.48 -32.23 8.45
C GLU A 176 -42.98 -32.58 8.53
N CYS A 177 -42.58 -33.49 9.41
CA CYS A 177 -41.20 -34.00 9.49
C CYS A 177 -40.75 -34.59 8.16
N ARG A 178 -41.60 -35.35 7.46
CA ARG A 178 -41.25 -35.95 6.16
C ARG A 178 -41.07 -34.89 5.08
N ASP A 179 -41.98 -33.92 5.02
CA ASP A 179 -41.88 -32.81 4.06
C ASP A 179 -40.63 -31.97 4.31
N ARG A 180 -40.32 -31.71 5.59
CA ARG A 180 -39.14 -30.98 6.01
C ARG A 180 -37.85 -31.75 5.75
N GLN A 181 -37.85 -33.07 5.93
CA GLN A 181 -36.74 -33.95 5.56
C GLN A 181 -36.43 -33.86 4.05
N MET A 182 -37.46 -33.80 3.20
CA MET A 182 -37.28 -33.64 1.76
C MET A 182 -36.68 -32.27 1.42
N LYS A 183 -37.18 -31.19 2.04
CA LYS A 183 -36.62 -29.84 1.90
C LYS A 183 -35.17 -29.79 2.38
N PHE A 184 -34.87 -30.42 3.50
CA PHE A 184 -33.51 -30.52 4.05
C PHE A 184 -32.57 -31.22 3.07
N GLN A 185 -32.99 -32.34 2.47
CA GLN A 185 -32.19 -33.03 1.45
C GLN A 185 -31.95 -32.15 0.22
N ASN A 186 -32.93 -31.34 -0.20
CA ASN A 186 -32.72 -30.35 -1.25
C ASN A 186 -31.67 -29.31 -0.87
N LYS A 187 -31.70 -28.79 0.37
CA LYS A 187 -30.67 -27.85 0.87
C LYS A 187 -29.29 -28.49 0.94
N VAL A 188 -29.20 -29.76 1.34
CA VAL A 188 -27.94 -30.54 1.29
C VAL A 188 -27.38 -30.58 -0.13
N ASN A 189 -28.22 -30.90 -1.12
CA ASN A 189 -27.79 -30.96 -2.52
C ASN A 189 -27.37 -29.58 -3.05
N CYS A 190 -28.12 -28.52 -2.72
CA CYS A 190 -27.74 -27.14 -3.04
C CYS A 190 -26.38 -26.77 -2.44
N LEU A 191 -26.16 -27.08 -1.17
CA LEU A 191 -24.88 -26.78 -0.49
C LEU A 191 -23.71 -27.48 -1.19
N LYS A 192 -23.85 -28.77 -1.54
CA LYS A 192 -22.83 -29.51 -2.30
C LYS A 192 -22.55 -28.87 -3.65
N PHE A 193 -23.60 -28.53 -4.38
CA PHE A 193 -23.50 -27.90 -5.69
C PHE A 193 -22.73 -26.57 -5.62
N PHE A 194 -23.16 -25.65 -4.75
CA PHE A 194 -22.52 -24.34 -4.63
C PHE A 194 -21.12 -24.41 -4.02
N ALA A 195 -20.82 -25.38 -3.15
CA ALA A 195 -19.46 -25.65 -2.71
C ALA A 195 -18.56 -26.06 -3.89
N GLY A 196 -19.06 -26.92 -4.78
CA GLY A 196 -18.37 -27.30 -6.02
C GLY A 196 -18.14 -26.13 -6.96
N GLU A 197 -19.19 -25.36 -7.26
CA GLU A 197 -19.10 -24.16 -8.11
C GLU A 197 -18.10 -23.14 -7.55
N PHE A 198 -18.05 -22.97 -6.23
CA PHE A 198 -17.10 -22.07 -5.60
C PHE A 198 -15.66 -22.56 -5.72
N ILE A 199 -15.41 -23.87 -5.60
CA ILE A 199 -14.09 -24.46 -5.86
C ILE A 199 -13.68 -24.21 -7.32
N GLU A 200 -14.57 -24.42 -8.29
CA GLU A 200 -14.27 -24.22 -9.71
C GLU A 200 -14.03 -22.74 -10.04
N ALA A 201 -14.81 -21.83 -9.46
CA ALA A 201 -14.58 -20.39 -9.60
C ALA A 201 -13.22 -19.98 -9.01
N LYS A 202 -12.82 -20.58 -7.88
CA LYS A 202 -11.48 -20.38 -7.31
C LYS A 202 -10.37 -20.89 -8.23
N LYS A 203 -10.53 -22.07 -8.82
CA LYS A 203 -9.56 -22.60 -9.79
C LYS A 203 -9.41 -21.69 -11.02
N LYS A 204 -10.52 -21.14 -11.52
CA LYS A 204 -10.50 -20.17 -12.64
C LYS A 204 -9.84 -18.85 -12.28
N ALA A 205 -10.04 -18.36 -11.06
CA ALA A 205 -9.46 -17.10 -10.57
C ALA A 205 -7.98 -17.22 -10.17
N ALA A 206 -7.52 -18.41 -9.77
CA ALA A 206 -6.18 -18.62 -9.21
C ALA A 206 -5.01 -18.18 -10.12
N PRO A 207 -5.02 -18.45 -11.44
CA PRO A 207 -3.95 -17.97 -12.33
C PRO A 207 -3.85 -16.44 -12.35
N PHE A 208 -5.00 -15.74 -12.38
CA PHE A 208 -5.03 -14.28 -12.38
C PHE A 208 -4.59 -13.70 -11.04
N GLU A 209 -4.94 -14.35 -9.93
CA GLU A 209 -4.48 -13.96 -8.60
C GLU A 209 -2.95 -14.05 -8.48
N PHE A 210 -2.38 -15.13 -9.01
CA PHE A 210 -0.94 -15.31 -9.07
C PHE A 210 -0.25 -14.25 -9.93
N GLU A 211 -0.80 -13.94 -11.11
CA GLU A 211 -0.27 -12.87 -11.98
C GLU A 211 -0.31 -11.50 -11.31
N LEU A 212 -1.41 -11.17 -10.63
CA LEU A 212 -1.52 -9.94 -9.84
C LEU A 212 -0.42 -9.88 -8.78
N ARG A 213 -0.27 -10.93 -7.96
CA ARG A 213 0.77 -10.95 -6.92
C ARG A 213 2.15 -10.72 -7.50
N LYS A 214 2.47 -11.39 -8.62
CA LYS A 214 3.75 -11.23 -9.30
C LYS A 214 3.96 -9.80 -9.79
N TYR A 215 2.94 -9.19 -10.40
CA TYR A 215 3.00 -7.80 -10.85
C TYR A 215 3.25 -6.83 -9.70
N TYR A 216 2.49 -6.95 -8.61
CA TYR A 216 2.62 -6.07 -7.46
C TYR A 216 3.94 -6.27 -6.70
N ALA A 217 4.47 -7.50 -6.66
CA ALA A 217 5.80 -7.77 -6.13
C ALA A 217 6.88 -7.03 -6.94
N GLY A 218 6.83 -7.12 -8.28
CA GLY A 218 7.75 -6.40 -9.16
C GLY A 218 7.66 -4.87 -9.03
N MET A 219 6.45 -4.32 -8.93
CA MET A 219 6.22 -2.90 -8.66
C MET A 219 6.81 -2.47 -7.31
N LYS A 220 6.62 -3.27 -6.26
CA LYS A 220 7.17 -2.99 -4.92
C LYS A 220 8.70 -3.00 -4.94
N GLU A 221 9.32 -3.96 -5.62
CA GLU A 221 10.77 -4.00 -5.79
C GLU A 221 11.30 -2.80 -6.58
N ALA A 222 10.64 -2.43 -7.67
CA ALA A 222 11.02 -1.27 -8.47
C ALA A 222 10.92 0.03 -7.66
N TYR A 223 9.87 0.19 -6.86
CA TYR A 223 9.72 1.33 -5.95
C TYR A 223 10.84 1.39 -4.90
N ILE A 224 11.18 0.26 -4.28
CA ILE A 224 12.29 0.18 -3.32
C ILE A 224 13.61 0.57 -3.99
N LYS A 225 13.91 0.00 -5.17
CA LYS A 225 15.12 0.33 -5.94
C LYS A 225 15.18 1.80 -6.34
N ALA A 226 14.06 2.38 -6.77
CA ALA A 226 13.99 3.81 -7.12
C ALA A 226 14.26 4.69 -5.89
N LYS A 227 13.69 4.36 -4.74
CA LYS A 227 13.90 5.09 -3.48
C LYS A 227 15.37 4.99 -3.02
N GLU A 228 15.98 3.82 -3.15
CA GLU A 228 17.41 3.63 -2.87
C GLU A 228 18.31 4.40 -3.84
N ALA A 229 17.96 4.42 -5.14
CA ALA A 229 18.69 5.19 -6.15
C ALA A 229 18.60 6.70 -5.89
N GLU A 230 17.42 7.21 -5.53
CA GLU A 230 17.24 8.60 -5.13
C GLU A 230 18.06 8.93 -3.87
N ALA A 231 18.06 8.05 -2.87
CA ALA A 231 18.88 8.23 -1.67
C ALA A 231 20.39 8.24 -1.98
N LYS A 232 20.86 7.37 -2.88
CA LYS A 232 22.26 7.35 -3.34
C LYS A 232 22.62 8.61 -4.13
N ALA A 233 21.74 9.07 -5.02
CA ALA A 233 21.94 10.30 -5.79
C ALA A 233 22.09 11.52 -4.87
N LYS A 234 21.22 11.66 -3.86
CA LYS A 234 21.32 12.73 -2.86
C LYS A 234 22.62 12.69 -2.05
N ARG A 235 23.15 11.50 -1.75
CA ARG A 235 24.45 11.36 -1.05
C ARG A 235 25.61 11.79 -1.94
N LEU A 236 25.61 11.36 -3.21
CA LEU A 236 26.63 11.75 -4.18
C LEU A 236 26.64 13.25 -4.45
N GLU A 237 25.48 13.88 -4.53
CA GLU A 237 25.37 15.33 -4.70
C GLU A 237 25.95 16.09 -3.50
N LYS A 238 25.64 15.65 -2.28
CA LYS A 238 26.23 16.22 -1.05
C LYS A 238 27.75 16.06 -1.01
N GLU A 239 28.26 14.89 -1.37
CA GLU A 239 29.71 14.64 -1.40
C GLU A 239 30.41 15.51 -2.46
N LYS A 240 29.82 15.67 -3.64
CA LYS A 240 30.33 16.58 -4.68
C LYS A 240 30.35 18.02 -4.20
N ALA A 241 29.27 18.48 -3.56
CA ALA A 241 29.19 19.83 -2.99
C ALA A 241 30.23 20.05 -1.87
N GLU A 242 30.50 19.03 -1.04
CA GLU A 242 31.51 19.10 0.01
C GLU A 242 32.94 19.11 -0.55
N LYS A 243 33.21 18.30 -1.58
CA LYS A 243 34.49 18.32 -2.31
C LYS A 243 34.72 19.66 -2.98
N GLU A 244 33.70 20.25 -3.60
CA GLU A 244 33.80 21.58 -4.21
C GLU A 244 34.06 22.66 -3.15
N ARG A 245 33.35 22.63 -2.01
CA ARG A 245 33.61 23.53 -0.88
C ARG A 245 35.04 23.37 -0.34
N SER A 246 35.52 22.14 -0.21
CA SER A 246 36.88 21.85 0.24
C SER A 246 37.94 22.35 -0.74
N GLN A 247 37.70 22.23 -2.05
CA GLN A 247 38.59 22.78 -3.07
C GLN A 247 38.61 24.31 -3.05
N LYS A 248 37.44 24.96 -2.95
CA LYS A 248 37.35 26.43 -2.82
C LYS A 248 38.08 26.92 -1.57
N ALA A 249 37.89 26.26 -0.42
CA ALA A 249 38.57 26.59 0.83
C ALA A 249 40.10 26.43 0.72
N ARG A 250 40.59 25.39 0.02
CA ARG A 250 42.03 25.21 -0.24
C ARG A 250 42.59 26.31 -1.15
N ALA A 251 41.89 26.64 -2.23
CA ALA A 251 42.32 27.69 -3.15
C ALA A 251 42.33 29.08 -2.49
N GLU A 252 41.37 29.36 -1.61
CA GLU A 252 41.32 30.59 -0.81
C GLU A 252 42.47 30.65 0.19
N LYS A 253 42.75 29.54 0.89
CA LYS A 253 43.89 29.45 1.81
C LYS A 253 45.22 29.68 1.10
N GLU A 254 45.42 29.10 -0.08
CA GLU A 254 46.63 29.32 -0.88
C GLU A 254 46.78 30.78 -1.32
N ARG A 255 45.67 31.44 -1.69
CA ARG A 255 45.67 32.89 -2.00
C ARG A 255 46.08 33.73 -0.80
N LEU A 256 45.55 33.42 0.39
CA LEU A 256 45.92 34.09 1.63
C LEU A 256 47.39 33.87 1.97
N ASP A 257 47.92 32.66 1.80
CA ASP A 257 49.33 32.35 2.07
C ASP A 257 50.26 33.06 1.08
N LYS A 258 49.92 33.12 -0.21
CA LYS A 258 50.65 33.94 -1.20
C LYS A 258 50.64 35.43 -0.86
N GLN A 259 49.50 35.95 -0.41
CA GLN A 259 49.38 37.35 0.02
C GLN A 259 50.23 37.63 1.26
N LYS A 260 50.22 36.73 2.26
CA LYS A 260 51.09 36.85 3.44
C LYS A 260 52.56 36.81 3.05
N HIS A 261 52.94 35.86 2.19
CA HIS A 261 54.32 35.74 1.74
C HIS A 261 54.80 37.00 0.96
N SER A 262 53.95 37.58 0.10
CA SER A 262 54.30 38.83 -0.58
C SER A 262 54.43 39.99 0.40
N ARG A 263 53.51 40.11 1.37
CA ARG A 263 53.56 41.14 2.41
C ARG A 263 54.81 41.02 3.27
N ASP A 264 55.18 39.79 3.65
CA ASP A 264 56.38 39.52 4.45
C ASP A 264 57.65 39.81 3.65
N ARG A 265 57.68 39.51 2.35
CA ARG A 265 58.77 39.89 1.45
C ARG A 265 58.91 41.41 1.35
N VAL A 266 57.81 42.13 1.16
CA VAL A 266 57.81 43.61 1.14
C VAL A 266 58.31 44.18 2.47
N MET A 267 57.87 43.62 3.60
CA MET A 267 58.37 44.03 4.92
C MET A 267 59.86 43.73 5.10
N LYS A 268 60.35 42.59 4.62
CA LYS A 268 61.77 42.23 4.66
C LYS A 268 62.63 43.14 3.80
N GLU A 269 62.20 43.45 2.58
CA GLU A 269 62.88 44.41 1.69
C GLU A 269 62.89 45.82 2.29
N ARG A 270 61.80 46.25 2.93
CA ARG A 270 61.74 47.53 3.62
C ARG A 270 62.70 47.59 4.81
N ARG A 271 62.81 46.51 5.59
CA ARG A 271 63.81 46.38 6.68
C ARG A 271 65.23 46.44 6.14
N GLN A 272 65.53 45.69 5.08
CA GLN A 272 66.86 45.71 4.45
C GLN A 272 67.22 47.09 3.88
N ARG A 273 66.27 47.81 3.27
CA ARG A 273 66.49 49.20 2.85
C ARG A 273 66.74 50.14 4.02
N ALA A 274 65.99 49.97 5.12
CA ALA A 274 66.22 50.75 6.33
C ALA A 274 67.64 50.47 6.87
N ASP A 275 68.02 49.21 7.03
CA ASP A 275 69.35 48.80 7.50
C ASP A 275 70.48 49.30 6.59
N ALA A 276 70.30 49.23 5.27
CA ALA A 276 71.24 49.76 4.29
C ALA A 276 71.37 51.29 4.38
N ALA A 277 70.27 52.00 4.59
CA ALA A 277 70.30 53.45 4.81
C ALA A 277 71.03 53.81 6.11
N THR A 278 70.85 53.02 7.19
CA THR A 278 71.59 53.21 8.44
C THR A 278 73.09 52.96 8.25
N ARG A 279 73.48 51.90 7.54
CA ARG A 279 74.88 51.63 7.20
C ARG A 279 75.49 52.73 6.36
N ALA A 280 74.79 53.20 5.33
CA ALA A 280 75.26 54.30 4.49
C ALA A 280 75.48 55.60 5.29
N ARG A 281 74.63 55.88 6.29
CA ARG A 281 74.85 56.99 7.23
C ARG A 281 76.10 56.79 8.07
N LEU A 282 76.27 55.61 8.67
CA LEU A 282 77.46 55.30 9.47
C LEU A 282 78.75 55.36 8.64
N ASP A 283 78.73 54.87 7.40
CA ASP A 283 79.88 54.95 6.47
C ASP A 283 80.18 56.41 6.07
N HIS A 284 79.15 57.22 5.86
CA HIS A 284 79.32 58.65 5.60
C HIS A 284 79.94 59.36 6.82
N ASP A 285 79.44 59.11 8.01
CA ASP A 285 79.96 59.67 9.25
C ASP A 285 81.40 59.20 9.53
N ALA A 286 81.71 57.92 9.27
CA ALA A 286 83.05 57.37 9.38
C ALA A 286 84.03 58.02 8.39
N LYS A 287 83.61 58.26 7.14
CA LYS A 287 84.40 59.00 6.16
C LYS A 287 84.63 60.44 6.60
N ALA A 288 83.60 61.13 7.08
CA ALA A 288 83.73 62.49 7.61
C ALA A 288 84.72 62.56 8.80
N TRP A 289 84.66 61.57 9.70
CA TRP A 289 85.61 61.41 10.79
C TRP A 289 87.04 61.12 10.31
N ALA A 290 87.21 60.24 9.32
CA ALA A 290 88.51 59.95 8.72
C ALA A 290 89.12 61.19 8.05
N GLU A 291 88.32 61.99 7.34
CA GLU A 291 88.79 63.25 6.78
C GLU A 291 89.15 64.29 7.85
N TYR A 292 88.39 64.33 8.96
CA TYR A 292 88.72 65.18 10.11
C TYR A 292 90.07 64.79 10.72
N LEU A 293 90.30 63.49 10.95
CA LEU A 293 91.57 62.97 11.45
C LEU A 293 92.73 63.24 10.48
N ALA A 294 92.53 63.03 9.17
CA ALA A 294 93.54 63.34 8.15
C ALA A 294 93.84 64.84 8.01
N ARG A 295 92.87 65.72 8.29
CA ARG A 295 93.10 67.17 8.42
C ARG A 295 93.89 67.48 9.69
N SER A 296 93.56 66.86 10.83
CA SER A 296 94.30 67.01 12.09
C SER A 296 95.76 66.55 11.98
N GLU A 297 96.03 65.43 11.31
CA GLU A 297 97.40 64.94 11.07
C GLU A 297 98.18 65.87 10.14
N ARG A 298 97.56 66.40 9.08
CA ARG A 298 98.22 67.39 8.20
C ARG A 298 98.63 68.65 8.96
N MET A 299 97.80 69.11 9.89
CA MET A 299 98.14 70.26 10.76
C MET A 299 99.28 69.93 11.74
N ARG A 300 99.34 68.71 12.29
CA ARG A 300 100.44 68.23 13.15
C ARG A 300 101.76 68.05 12.39
N ASN A 301 101.72 67.48 11.19
CA ASN A 301 102.90 67.26 10.36
C ASN A 301 103.42 68.57 9.74
N GLY A 302 102.53 69.52 9.42
CA GLY A 302 102.91 70.88 9.03
C GLY A 302 103.59 71.65 10.17
N ALA A 303 103.18 71.42 11.43
CA ALA A 303 103.86 71.98 12.60
C ALA A 303 105.25 71.35 12.85
N ASN A 304 105.42 70.05 12.59
CA ASN A 304 106.71 69.36 12.74
C ASN A 304 107.70 69.65 11.60
N ALA A 305 107.23 69.94 10.38
CA ALA A 305 108.08 70.36 9.27
C ALA A 305 108.68 71.77 9.47
N ALA A 306 108.05 72.63 10.27
CA ALA A 306 108.59 73.92 10.67
C ALA A 306 109.70 73.84 11.75
N ALA A 307 109.91 72.66 12.38
CA ALA A 307 110.82 72.49 13.52
C ALA A 307 112.21 71.93 13.17
N HIS A 308 112.45 71.42 11.95
CA HIS A 308 113.71 70.74 11.59
C HIS A 308 114.57 71.41 10.49
N GLY A 309 114.23 72.64 10.09
CA GLY A 309 115.12 73.47 9.26
C GLY A 309 116.03 74.36 10.11
N GLY A 310 117.12 73.82 10.65
CA GLY A 310 118.11 74.65 11.35
C GLY A 310 119.33 73.91 11.90
N LYS A 311 120.51 74.32 11.40
CA LYS A 311 121.91 73.97 11.75
C LYS A 311 122.54 72.97 10.77
N GLN A 312 123.31 73.47 9.80
CA GLN A 312 124.76 73.77 9.84
C GLN A 312 125.59 72.50 9.78
#